data_AF-A0A7C7BNN6-F1
#
_entry.id   AF-A0A7C7BNN6-F1
#
_cell.length_a   1.000
_cell.length_b   1.000
_cell.length_c   1.000
_cell.angle_alpha   90.00
_cell.angle_beta   90.00
_cell.angle_gamma   90.00
#
_symmetry.space_group_name_H-M   'P 1'
#
loop_
_entity.id
_entity.type
_entity.pdbx_description
1 polymer ?
#
loop_
_entity_poly.entity_id
_entity_poly.type
_entity_poly.pdbx_seq_one_letter_code
_entity_poly.pdbx_strand_id
1 'polypeptide(L)'
;MGRNTLMYADIEAYVDTDVLLYKFGFACEQSTEWEDGMWTHTGNIDRAQSEFDNLIDTVFEDLAEWYGDDNVEIEMNMCFSSRAGSFRKLIWDGYKKSRKGKRKPVIMSDFRQWVEDCYSCISEPWLEGDDILGIWGATYDAPLKPTGNVKVMCSIDKDLMTVPGYHYNWDKRGMGVISVDREMAAKNFYLQTLSGDAVDEYPGCPTIGPKRGLKIIKDALKNNVPLWEAVVKTFESHNRDERFALQMARCAYILQPDDFDKELGSIELWSPRKDKGE
;
A
#
# COMPACT_ATOMS: atom_id res chain seq x y z
N MET A 1 -9.80 35.94 -24.48
CA MET A 1 -10.15 35.61 -23.07
C MET A 1 -9.64 34.20 -22.81
N GLY A 2 -8.47 34.09 -22.20
CA GLY A 2 -7.87 32.80 -21.89
C GLY A 2 -8.67 32.09 -20.81
N ARG A 3 -9.28 30.96 -21.16
CA ARG A 3 -9.73 29.99 -20.16
C ARG A 3 -8.48 29.22 -19.75
N ASN A 4 -7.84 29.65 -18.67
CA ASN A 4 -7.08 28.75 -17.82
C ASN A 4 -8.11 27.84 -17.13
N THR A 5 -8.60 26.83 -17.86
CA THR A 5 -9.21 25.69 -17.21
C THR A 5 -8.03 24.83 -16.78
N LEU A 6 -7.72 24.82 -15.48
CA LEU A 6 -6.92 23.75 -14.91
C LEU A 6 -7.62 22.45 -15.33
N MET A 7 -7.01 21.69 -16.24
CA MET A 7 -7.48 20.33 -16.53
C MET A 7 -7.27 19.55 -15.24
N TYR A 8 -8.35 19.30 -14.51
CA TYR A 8 -8.34 18.34 -13.42
C TYR A 8 -8.52 16.97 -14.08
N ALA A 9 -7.66 16.00 -13.76
CA ALA A 9 -7.88 14.63 -14.17
C ALA A 9 -9.19 14.12 -13.55
N ASP A 10 -9.98 13.38 -14.33
CA ASP A 10 -11.18 12.70 -13.84
C ASP A 10 -10.79 11.57 -12.88
N ILE A 11 -9.67 10.89 -13.16
CA ILE A 11 -9.12 9.86 -12.28
C ILE A 11 -7.66 10.17 -11.96
N GLU A 12 -7.33 10.20 -10.66
CA GLU A 12 -5.96 10.13 -10.17
C GLU A 12 -5.69 8.68 -9.72
N ALA A 13 -4.92 7.93 -10.50
CA ALA A 13 -4.56 6.55 -10.19
C ALA A 13 -3.19 6.50 -9.51
N TYR A 14 -3.13 5.92 -8.31
CA TYR A 14 -1.92 5.77 -7.52
C TYR A 14 -1.47 4.31 -7.57
N VAL A 15 -0.40 4.04 -8.32
CA VAL A 15 0.05 2.68 -8.65
C VAL A 15 1.20 2.27 -7.73
N ASP A 16 1.04 1.17 -7.00
CA ASP A 16 2.11 0.55 -6.24
C ASP A 16 3.20 0.05 -7.20
N THR A 17 4.28 0.80 -7.28
CA THR A 17 5.28 0.59 -8.32
C THR A 17 6.45 -0.28 -7.83
N ASP A 18 6.69 -0.33 -6.52
CA ASP A 18 7.70 -1.24 -5.96
C ASP A 18 7.37 -2.69 -6.31
N VAL A 19 6.10 -3.11 -6.15
CA VAL A 19 5.70 -4.48 -6.49
C VAL A 19 5.91 -4.80 -7.97
N LEU A 20 5.72 -3.82 -8.86
CA LEU A 20 5.94 -3.98 -10.30
C LEU A 20 7.43 -4.09 -10.64
N LEU A 21 8.29 -3.26 -10.04
CA LEU A 21 9.74 -3.35 -10.21
C LEU A 21 10.27 -4.73 -9.79
N TYR A 22 9.78 -5.26 -8.67
CA TYR A 22 10.16 -6.61 -8.23
C TYR A 22 9.59 -7.70 -9.15
N LYS A 23 8.31 -7.61 -9.55
CA LYS A 23 7.64 -8.58 -10.43
C LYS A 23 8.34 -8.70 -11.78
N PHE A 24 8.44 -7.60 -12.52
CA PHE A 24 9.02 -7.61 -13.87
C PHE A 24 10.54 -7.67 -13.84
N GLY A 25 11.17 -7.08 -12.83
CA GLY A 25 12.60 -7.20 -12.60
C GLY A 25 13.03 -8.66 -12.49
N PHE A 26 12.42 -9.46 -11.61
CA PHE A 26 12.76 -10.88 -11.50
C PHE A 26 12.30 -11.71 -12.70
N ALA A 27 11.12 -11.42 -13.28
CA ALA A 27 10.60 -12.18 -14.43
C ALA A 27 11.46 -12.05 -15.69
N CYS A 28 12.23 -10.95 -15.80
CA CYS A 28 13.12 -10.69 -16.93
C CYS A 28 14.58 -11.05 -16.66
N GLU A 29 14.85 -11.77 -15.57
CA GLU A 29 16.19 -12.28 -15.27
C GLU A 29 16.42 -13.68 -15.80
N GLN A 30 17.66 -13.91 -16.21
CA GLN A 30 18.16 -15.22 -16.56
C GLN A 30 19.42 -15.53 -15.74
N SER A 31 19.54 -16.78 -15.32
CA SER A 31 20.76 -17.30 -14.71
C SER A 31 21.44 -18.23 -15.69
N THR A 32 22.73 -18.03 -15.91
CA THR A 32 23.57 -18.86 -16.78
C THR A 32 24.74 -19.40 -15.98
N GLU A 33 24.86 -20.72 -15.91
CA GLU A 33 26.04 -21.41 -15.42
C GLU A 33 26.97 -21.66 -16.62
N TRP A 34 28.15 -21.05 -16.60
CA TRP A 34 29.13 -21.19 -17.69
C TRP A 34 29.99 -22.44 -17.51
N GLU A 35 30.34 -22.71 -16.25
CA GLU A 35 31.12 -23.85 -15.78
C GLU A 35 30.59 -24.24 -14.38
N ASP A 36 30.92 -25.43 -13.90
CA ASP A 36 30.49 -25.92 -12.58
C ASP A 36 30.77 -24.90 -11.47
N GLY A 37 29.71 -24.37 -10.86
CA GLY A 37 29.78 -23.36 -9.80
C GLY A 37 30.02 -21.92 -10.24
N MET A 38 30.12 -21.62 -11.55
CA MET A 38 30.38 -20.29 -12.11
C MET A 38 29.14 -19.71 -12.77
N TRP A 39 28.45 -18.83 -12.03
CA TRP A 39 27.15 -18.29 -12.40
C TRP A 39 27.20 -16.81 -12.79
N THR A 40 26.40 -16.43 -13.78
CA THR A 40 26.06 -15.04 -14.08
C THR A 40 24.55 -14.87 -14.05
N HIS A 41 24.09 -13.74 -13.48
CA HIS A 41 22.71 -13.29 -13.60
C HIS A 41 22.66 -12.10 -14.55
N THR A 42 21.82 -12.18 -15.58
CA THR A 42 21.56 -11.10 -16.52
C THR A 42 20.09 -10.72 -16.46
N GLY A 43 19.77 -9.46 -16.75
CA GLY A 43 18.39 -8.99 -16.85
C GLY A 43 18.16 -8.29 -18.17
N ASN A 44 16.99 -8.52 -18.76
CA ASN A 44 16.55 -7.84 -19.99
C ASN A 44 15.67 -6.65 -19.61
N ILE A 45 16.26 -5.45 -19.60
CA ILE A 45 15.55 -4.23 -19.21
C ILE A 45 14.46 -3.85 -20.23
N ASP A 46 14.73 -3.95 -21.53
CA ASP A 46 13.76 -3.62 -22.58
C ASP A 46 12.48 -4.45 -22.45
N ARG A 47 12.63 -5.74 -22.12
CA ARG A 47 11.49 -6.62 -21.83
C ARG A 47 10.76 -6.19 -20.57
N ALA A 48 11.46 -5.85 -19.49
CA ALA A 48 10.84 -5.39 -18.26
C ALA A 48 10.04 -4.09 -18.45
N GLN A 49 10.57 -3.17 -19.26
CA GLN A 49 9.91 -1.93 -19.67
C GLN A 49 8.63 -2.22 -20.46
N SER A 50 8.71 -3.06 -21.49
CA SER A 50 7.54 -3.41 -22.31
C SER A 50 6.43 -4.08 -21.48
N GLU A 51 6.78 -4.98 -20.56
CA GLU A 51 5.80 -5.65 -19.68
C GLU A 51 5.19 -4.68 -18.66
N PHE A 52 5.96 -3.69 -18.20
CA PHE A 52 5.47 -2.62 -17.35
C PHE A 52 4.47 -1.73 -18.09
N ASP A 53 4.84 -1.22 -19.28
CA ASP A 53 3.99 -0.40 -20.13
C ASP A 53 2.65 -1.11 -20.41
N ASN A 54 2.70 -2.37 -20.84
CA ASN A 54 1.50 -3.17 -21.11
C ASN A 54 0.57 -3.28 -19.88
N LEU A 55 1.13 -3.38 -18.68
CA LEU A 55 0.33 -3.43 -17.46
C LEU A 55 -0.28 -2.07 -17.14
N ILE A 56 0.46 -0.98 -17.29
CA ILE A 56 -0.05 0.38 -17.08
C ILE A 56 -1.17 0.68 -18.09
N ASP A 57 -1.02 0.30 -19.35
CA ASP A 57 -2.06 0.40 -20.38
C ASP A 57 -3.30 -0.40 -19.97
N THR A 58 -3.11 -1.62 -19.48
CA THR A 58 -4.23 -2.46 -18.99
C THR A 58 -4.95 -1.80 -17.81
N VAL A 59 -4.21 -1.22 -16.84
CA VAL A 59 -4.81 -0.52 -15.70
C VAL A 59 -5.58 0.71 -16.19
N PHE A 60 -5.01 1.47 -17.11
CA PHE A 60 -5.66 2.63 -17.71
C PHE A 60 -6.98 2.24 -18.37
N GLU A 61 -6.97 1.23 -19.24
CA GLU A 61 -8.17 0.73 -19.94
C GLU A 61 -9.26 0.27 -18.97
N ASP A 62 -8.89 -0.49 -17.94
CA ASP A 62 -9.84 -1.00 -16.95
C ASP A 62 -10.45 0.13 -16.10
N LEU A 63 -9.66 1.17 -15.75
CA LEU A 63 -10.16 2.33 -15.02
C LEU A 63 -11.06 3.22 -15.90
N ALA A 64 -10.71 3.37 -17.18
CA ALA A 64 -11.53 4.10 -18.13
C ALA A 64 -12.89 3.42 -18.36
N GLU A 65 -12.89 2.10 -18.55
CA GLU A 65 -14.11 1.30 -18.66
C GLU A 65 -14.97 1.41 -17.38
N TRP A 66 -14.33 1.33 -16.21
CA TRP A 66 -15.03 1.45 -14.92
C TRP A 66 -15.68 2.82 -14.73
N TYR A 67 -15.01 3.90 -15.13
CA TYR A 67 -15.54 5.26 -15.04
C TYR A 67 -16.70 5.48 -16.02
N GLY A 68 -16.63 4.86 -17.20
CA GLY A 68 -17.72 4.85 -18.17
C GLY A 68 -17.86 6.13 -19.00
N ASP A 69 -16.75 6.85 -19.21
CA ASP A 69 -16.66 7.99 -20.14
C ASP A 69 -15.53 7.76 -21.15
N ASP A 70 -15.85 7.84 -22.43
CA ASP A 70 -14.89 7.65 -23.54
C ASP A 70 -13.83 8.77 -23.61
N ASN A 71 -14.03 9.90 -22.92
CA ASN A 71 -13.09 11.03 -22.87
C ASN A 71 -12.51 11.24 -21.46
N VAL A 72 -12.51 10.21 -20.62
CA VAL A 72 -11.94 10.26 -19.28
C VAL A 72 -10.44 10.60 -19.33
N GLU A 73 -10.05 11.60 -18.55
CA GLU A 73 -8.64 11.96 -18.36
C GLU A 73 -8.10 11.27 -17.11
N ILE A 74 -7.09 10.41 -17.25
CA ILE A 74 -6.50 9.62 -16.15
C ILE A 74 -5.05 10.03 -15.94
N GLU A 75 -4.74 10.48 -14.73
CA GLU A 75 -3.38 10.75 -14.27
C GLU A 75 -2.82 9.52 -13.55
N MET A 76 -1.79 8.90 -14.13
CA MET A 76 -1.10 7.73 -13.57
C MET A 76 0.10 8.18 -12.73
N ASN A 77 0.03 7.96 -11.42
CA ASN A 77 1.05 8.34 -10.44
C ASN A 77 1.76 7.10 -9.87
N MET A 78 3.04 6.95 -10.19
CA MET A 78 3.88 5.83 -9.75
C MET A 78 4.36 6.06 -8.32
N CYS A 79 3.95 5.21 -7.39
CA CYS A 79 4.25 5.36 -5.97
C CYS A 79 5.42 4.46 -5.57
N PHE A 80 6.46 5.06 -4.99
CA PHE A 80 7.68 4.37 -4.60
C PHE A 80 8.01 4.51 -3.11
N SER A 81 8.45 3.40 -2.52
CA SER A 81 9.14 3.40 -1.23
C SER A 81 10.39 4.26 -1.32
N SER A 82 10.62 4.97 -0.22
CA SER A 82 11.77 5.83 -0.02
C SER A 82 13.08 5.07 -0.11
N ARG A 83 14.08 5.68 -0.74
CA ARG A 83 15.47 5.22 -0.64
C ARG A 83 16.06 5.48 0.76
N ALA A 84 15.49 6.41 1.54
CA ALA A 84 15.97 6.78 2.88
C ALA A 84 15.68 5.72 3.95
N GLY A 85 14.74 4.81 3.70
CA GLY A 85 14.31 3.79 4.64
C GLY A 85 12.84 3.93 4.99
N SER A 86 12.46 3.37 6.14
CA SER A 86 11.07 3.26 6.58
C SER A 86 10.99 3.62 8.06
N PHE A 87 10.04 4.48 8.43
CA PHE A 87 9.83 4.87 9.83
C PHE A 87 9.47 3.65 10.71
N ARG A 88 8.89 2.59 10.14
CA ARG A 88 8.55 1.35 10.86
C ARG A 88 9.76 0.64 11.47
N LYS A 89 10.95 0.81 10.87
CA LYS A 89 12.21 0.29 11.43
C LYS A 89 12.65 1.00 12.71
N LEU A 90 12.13 2.20 12.97
CA LEU A 90 12.36 2.94 14.22
C LEU A 90 11.35 2.54 15.31
N ILE A 91 10.22 1.92 14.92
CA ILE A 91 9.16 1.47 15.82
C ILE A 91 9.44 0.04 16.30
N TRP A 92 9.87 -0.83 15.38
CA TRP A 92 10.08 -2.26 15.63
C TRP A 92 11.37 -2.75 14.98
N ASP A 93 12.35 -3.13 15.82
CA ASP A 93 13.67 -3.62 15.38
C ASP A 93 13.60 -4.89 14.49
N GLY A 94 12.51 -5.65 14.57
CA GLY A 94 12.28 -6.84 13.76
C GLY A 94 11.74 -6.55 12.37
N TYR A 95 11.30 -5.33 12.08
CA TYR A 95 10.54 -5.00 10.89
C TYR A 95 11.35 -5.19 9.61
N LYS A 96 10.87 -6.07 8.71
CA LYS A 96 11.53 -6.47 7.44
C LYS A 96 13.02 -6.82 7.60
N LYS A 97 13.45 -7.28 8.78
CA LYS A 97 14.85 -7.58 9.11
C LYS A 97 15.44 -8.68 8.25
N SER A 98 14.71 -9.75 7.94
CA SER A 98 15.20 -10.83 7.06
C SER A 98 15.30 -10.42 5.60
N ARG A 99 14.67 -9.30 5.20
CA ARG A 99 14.83 -8.75 3.84
C ARG A 99 16.20 -8.10 3.63
N LYS A 100 16.92 -7.76 4.72
CA LYS A 100 18.26 -7.19 4.62
C LYS A 100 19.21 -8.20 3.98
N GLY A 101 19.85 -7.78 2.89
CA GLY A 101 20.80 -8.62 2.15
C GLY A 101 20.15 -9.65 1.22
N LYS A 102 18.81 -9.72 1.14
CA LYS A 102 18.16 -10.47 0.06
C LYS A 102 18.49 -9.80 -1.27
N ARG A 103 18.81 -10.64 -2.25
CA ARG A 103 19.09 -10.21 -3.62
C ARG A 103 17.89 -9.47 -4.20
N LYS A 104 18.16 -8.36 -4.87
CA LYS A 104 17.20 -7.65 -5.72
C LYS A 104 17.45 -8.04 -7.19
N PRO A 105 16.50 -7.80 -8.10
CA PRO A 105 16.78 -7.92 -9.52
C PRO A 105 18.01 -7.11 -9.93
N VAL A 106 18.86 -7.63 -10.81
CA VAL A 106 20.09 -7.02 -11.31
C VAL A 106 19.82 -5.71 -12.03
N ILE A 107 18.65 -5.59 -12.69
CA ILE A 107 18.19 -4.38 -13.38
C ILE A 107 17.41 -3.42 -12.48
N MET A 108 17.22 -3.71 -11.18
CA MET A 108 16.30 -2.95 -10.30
C MET A 108 16.59 -1.44 -10.27
N SER A 109 17.87 -1.04 -10.23
CA SER A 109 18.23 0.38 -10.17
C SER A 109 17.93 1.11 -11.48
N ASP A 110 18.39 0.54 -12.59
CA ASP A 110 18.20 1.14 -13.92
C ASP A 110 16.73 1.11 -14.34
N PHE A 111 16.00 0.07 -13.95
CA PHE A 111 14.57 -0.04 -14.21
C PHE A 111 13.76 0.99 -13.42
N ARG A 112 14.08 1.19 -12.13
CA ARG A 112 13.46 2.28 -11.35
C ARG A 112 13.76 3.65 -11.97
N GLN A 113 15.00 3.90 -12.37
CA GLN A 113 15.39 5.16 -13.00
C GLN A 113 14.59 5.41 -14.28
N TRP A 114 14.44 4.39 -15.13
CA TRP A 114 13.61 4.50 -16.32
C TRP A 114 12.15 4.85 -16.00
N VAL A 115 11.54 4.24 -14.97
CA VAL A 115 10.19 4.63 -14.56
C VAL A 115 10.14 6.09 -14.10
N GLU A 116 11.12 6.52 -13.29
CA GLU A 116 11.25 7.91 -12.81
C GLU A 116 11.46 8.91 -13.96
N ASP A 117 12.06 8.49 -15.07
CA ASP A 117 12.29 9.33 -16.26
C ASP A 117 11.04 9.40 -17.19
N CYS A 118 10.19 8.38 -17.18
CA CYS A 118 9.07 8.24 -18.12
C CYS A 118 7.69 8.56 -17.52
N TYR A 119 7.53 8.53 -16.19
CA TYR A 119 6.24 8.65 -15.52
C TYR A 119 6.23 9.72 -14.42
N SER A 120 5.02 10.21 -14.09
CA SER A 120 4.80 10.94 -12.84
C SER A 120 5.06 10.01 -11.67
N CYS A 121 5.92 10.42 -10.74
CA CYS A 121 6.36 9.60 -9.62
C CYS A 121 6.22 10.35 -8.30
N ILE A 122 5.80 9.64 -7.26
CA ILE A 122 5.67 10.16 -5.89
C ILE A 122 6.51 9.28 -4.97
N SER A 123 7.39 9.91 -4.19
CA SER A 123 8.17 9.26 -3.14
C SER A 123 8.59 10.30 -2.11
N GLU A 124 8.47 9.96 -0.83
CA GLU A 124 8.83 10.82 0.27
C GLU A 124 9.87 10.16 1.19
N PRO A 125 10.73 10.93 1.88
CA PRO A 125 11.63 10.39 2.90
C PRO A 125 10.87 9.55 3.94
N TRP A 126 11.41 8.38 4.28
CA TRP A 126 10.92 7.48 5.33
C TRP A 126 9.57 6.80 5.10
N LEU A 127 8.91 7.06 3.97
CA LEU A 127 7.64 6.44 3.59
C LEU A 127 7.86 5.22 2.71
N GLU A 128 7.04 4.19 2.90
CA GLU A 128 6.94 3.07 1.98
C GLU A 128 5.91 3.36 0.87
N GLY A 129 5.94 2.59 -0.22
CA GLY A 129 5.06 2.83 -1.36
C GLY A 129 3.58 2.81 -0.96
N ASP A 130 3.20 1.86 -0.11
CA ASP A 130 1.86 1.76 0.46
C ASP A 130 1.43 3.01 1.26
N ASP A 131 2.33 3.64 2.02
CA ASP A 131 2.06 4.93 2.69
C ASP A 131 1.77 6.04 1.68
N ILE A 132 2.48 6.06 0.54
CA ILE A 132 2.20 7.03 -0.54
C ILE A 132 0.81 6.78 -1.12
N LEU A 133 0.45 5.52 -1.39
CA LEU A 133 -0.92 5.19 -1.84
C LEU A 133 -1.96 5.62 -0.81
N GLY A 134 -1.70 5.42 0.49
CA GLY A 134 -2.62 5.82 1.56
C GLY A 134 -2.79 7.34 1.67
N ILE A 135 -1.70 8.10 1.72
CA ILE A 135 -1.73 9.56 1.90
C ILE A 135 -2.34 10.28 0.70
N TRP A 136 -2.08 9.80 -0.52
CA TRP A 136 -2.58 10.46 -1.73
C TRP A 136 -3.89 9.89 -2.24
N GLY A 137 -4.09 8.58 -2.13
CA GLY A 137 -5.22 7.84 -2.70
C GLY A 137 -6.41 7.63 -1.78
N ALA A 138 -6.27 7.79 -0.46
CA ALA A 138 -7.39 7.59 0.45
C ALA A 138 -8.55 8.56 0.16
N THR A 139 -9.76 8.03 0.14
CA THR A 139 -11.01 8.79 0.05
C THR A 139 -11.99 8.27 1.09
N TYR A 140 -12.47 9.18 1.93
CA TYR A 140 -13.34 8.83 3.04
C TYR A 140 -14.82 8.66 2.63
N ASP A 141 -15.20 9.33 1.56
CA ASP A 141 -16.51 9.25 0.92
C ASP A 141 -16.32 8.72 -0.51
N ALA A 142 -16.31 7.39 -0.67
CA ALA A 142 -16.18 6.72 -1.96
C ALA A 142 -17.53 6.11 -2.38
N PRO A 143 -18.38 6.84 -3.13
CA PRO A 143 -19.67 6.31 -3.57
C PRO A 143 -19.50 5.07 -4.49
N LEU A 144 -20.51 4.20 -4.57
CA LEU A 144 -20.43 3.01 -5.44
C LEU A 144 -20.25 3.33 -6.93
N LYS A 145 -20.61 4.55 -7.36
CA LYS A 145 -20.36 5.05 -8.71
C LYS A 145 -19.47 6.29 -8.63
N PRO A 146 -18.38 6.36 -9.41
CA PRO A 146 -17.53 7.54 -9.44
C PRO A 146 -18.32 8.73 -10.01
N THR A 147 -18.13 9.91 -9.43
CA THR A 147 -18.67 11.17 -9.97
C THR A 147 -17.64 12.28 -9.76
N GLY A 148 -17.24 12.96 -10.82
CA GLY A 148 -16.18 13.97 -10.76
C GLY A 148 -14.80 13.33 -10.52
N ASN A 149 -13.87 14.12 -9.96
CA ASN A 149 -12.50 13.66 -9.74
C ASN A 149 -12.47 12.54 -8.70
N VAL A 150 -11.97 11.36 -9.08
CA VAL A 150 -11.84 10.20 -8.22
C VAL A 150 -10.39 9.76 -8.08
N LYS A 151 -10.08 9.16 -6.93
CA LYS A 151 -8.75 8.65 -6.62
C LYS A 151 -8.80 7.14 -6.48
N VAL A 152 -7.91 6.42 -7.15
CA VAL A 152 -7.90 4.96 -7.14
C VAL A 152 -6.53 4.45 -6.74
N MET A 153 -6.47 3.64 -5.68
CA MET A 153 -5.27 2.92 -5.26
C MET A 153 -5.17 1.63 -6.06
N CYS A 154 -4.16 1.53 -6.92
CA CYS A 154 -3.92 0.38 -7.77
C CYS A 154 -2.80 -0.46 -7.15
N SER A 155 -3.14 -1.63 -6.61
CA SER A 155 -2.16 -2.57 -6.06
C SER A 155 -2.72 -3.99 -5.94
N ILE A 156 -1.81 -4.96 -5.86
CA ILE A 156 -2.13 -6.33 -5.46
C ILE A 156 -2.02 -6.54 -3.94
N ASP A 157 -1.43 -5.60 -3.21
CA ASP A 157 -1.27 -5.71 -1.77
C ASP A 157 -2.62 -5.63 -1.07
N LYS A 158 -2.95 -6.69 -0.33
CA LYS A 158 -4.20 -6.79 0.42
C LYS A 158 -4.20 -5.89 1.65
N ASP A 159 -3.05 -5.45 2.12
CA ASP A 159 -2.92 -4.65 3.34
C ASP A 159 -3.37 -3.20 3.09
N LEU A 160 -3.41 -2.75 1.83
CA LEU A 160 -4.07 -1.50 1.43
C LEU A 160 -5.58 -1.49 1.71
N MET A 161 -6.20 -2.66 1.94
CA MET A 161 -7.60 -2.72 2.39
C MET A 161 -7.80 -2.16 3.81
N THR A 162 -6.73 -1.73 4.49
CA THR A 162 -6.78 -0.93 5.73
C THR A 162 -6.97 0.57 5.48
N VAL A 163 -6.96 1.01 4.21
CA VAL A 163 -7.16 2.39 3.78
C VAL A 163 -8.55 2.55 3.14
N PRO A 164 -9.34 3.56 3.54
CA PRO A 164 -10.62 3.83 2.89
C PRO A 164 -10.42 4.43 1.49
N GLY A 165 -11.28 4.06 0.54
CA GLY A 165 -11.29 4.62 -0.80
C GLY A 165 -11.54 3.57 -1.89
N TYR A 166 -11.19 3.93 -3.13
CA TYR A 166 -11.28 3.00 -4.27
C TYR A 166 -9.99 2.20 -4.43
N HIS A 167 -10.14 0.90 -4.64
CA HIS A 167 -9.05 -0.04 -4.80
C HIS A 167 -9.22 -0.82 -6.10
N TYR A 168 -8.14 -0.91 -6.87
CA TYR A 168 -8.07 -1.72 -8.07
C TYR A 168 -6.92 -2.72 -7.97
N ASN A 169 -7.21 -3.98 -8.29
CA ASN A 169 -6.25 -5.07 -8.23
C ASN A 169 -6.11 -5.72 -9.61
N TRP A 170 -4.99 -5.46 -10.28
CA TRP A 170 -4.73 -5.94 -11.65
C TRP A 170 -4.57 -7.47 -11.76
N ASP A 171 -4.34 -8.19 -10.67
CA ASP A 171 -4.37 -9.67 -10.66
C ASP A 171 -5.80 -10.22 -10.46
N LYS A 172 -6.77 -9.35 -10.14
CA LYS A 172 -8.19 -9.69 -9.93
C LYS A 172 -9.13 -8.80 -10.75
N ARG A 173 -8.76 -8.51 -12.01
CA ARG A 173 -9.50 -7.63 -12.94
C ARG A 173 -11.01 -7.86 -12.96
N GLY A 174 -11.46 -9.11 -12.89
CA GLY A 174 -12.89 -9.45 -12.88
C GLY A 174 -13.69 -8.96 -11.66
N MET A 175 -13.04 -8.47 -10.61
CA MET A 175 -13.70 -7.78 -9.50
C MET A 175 -13.96 -6.29 -9.79
N GLY A 176 -13.31 -5.71 -10.80
CA GLY A 176 -13.31 -4.29 -11.06
C GLY A 176 -12.71 -3.47 -9.92
N VAL A 177 -12.99 -2.17 -9.92
CA VAL A 177 -12.68 -1.28 -8.81
C VAL A 177 -13.68 -1.53 -7.67
N ILE A 178 -13.18 -1.69 -6.45
CA ILE A 178 -13.99 -1.85 -5.24
C ILE A 178 -13.85 -0.65 -4.32
N SER A 179 -14.90 -0.31 -3.57
CA SER A 179 -14.83 0.71 -2.53
C SER A 179 -14.66 0.10 -1.14
N VAL A 180 -13.76 0.66 -0.34
CA VAL A 180 -13.59 0.34 1.09
C VAL A 180 -14.02 1.54 1.90
N ASP A 181 -15.05 1.38 2.74
CA ASP A 181 -15.46 2.44 3.67
C ASP A 181 -14.55 2.51 4.91
N ARG A 182 -14.67 3.61 5.68
CA ARG A 182 -13.89 3.83 6.91
C ARG A 182 -14.05 2.70 7.93
N GLU A 183 -15.25 2.14 8.07
CA GLU A 183 -15.52 1.11 9.07
C GLU A 183 -14.81 -0.21 8.71
N MET A 184 -14.85 -0.58 7.43
CA MET A 184 -14.16 -1.75 6.89
C MET A 184 -12.64 -1.57 6.93
N ALA A 185 -12.14 -0.40 6.56
CA ALA A 185 -10.72 -0.03 6.69
C ALA A 185 -10.23 -0.18 8.14
N ALA A 186 -10.94 0.43 9.10
CA ALA A 186 -10.62 0.32 10.52
C ALA A 186 -10.66 -1.13 11.02
N LYS A 187 -11.67 -1.93 10.63
CA LYS A 187 -11.74 -3.36 10.98
C LYS A 187 -10.52 -4.13 10.49
N ASN A 188 -10.10 -3.89 9.24
CA ASN A 188 -8.93 -4.54 8.64
C ASN A 188 -7.64 -4.11 9.36
N PHE A 189 -7.50 -2.82 9.68
CA PHE A 189 -6.37 -2.28 10.42
C PHE A 189 -6.23 -2.92 11.82
N TYR A 190 -7.32 -2.96 12.60
CA TYR A 190 -7.28 -3.58 13.92
C TYR A 190 -7.10 -5.10 13.86
N LEU A 191 -7.65 -5.75 12.84
CA LEU A 191 -7.41 -7.17 12.59
C LEU A 191 -5.92 -7.44 12.35
N GLN A 192 -5.27 -6.64 11.52
CA GLN A 192 -3.84 -6.76 11.20
C GLN A 192 -2.96 -6.41 12.40
N THR A 193 -3.35 -5.42 13.22
CA THR A 193 -2.71 -5.11 14.50
C THR A 193 -2.72 -6.32 15.44
N LEU A 194 -3.86 -7.01 15.53
CA LEU A 194 -4.00 -8.21 16.37
C LEU A 194 -3.24 -9.40 15.80
N SER A 195 -3.25 -9.60 14.48
CA SER A 195 -2.64 -10.79 13.86
C SER A 195 -1.16 -10.68 13.58
N GLY A 196 -0.63 -9.46 13.52
CA GLY A 196 0.69 -9.20 12.96
C GLY A 196 0.71 -9.44 11.46
N ASP A 197 1.89 -9.27 10.88
CA ASP A 197 2.20 -9.71 9.53
C ASP A 197 3.59 -10.36 9.50
N ALA A 198 3.62 -11.60 9.01
CA ALA A 198 4.83 -12.38 8.88
C ALA A 198 5.68 -11.93 7.68
N VAL A 199 5.07 -11.33 6.67
CA VAL A 199 5.78 -10.80 5.49
C VAL A 199 6.61 -9.59 5.90
N ASP A 200 6.04 -8.71 6.73
CA ASP A 200 6.69 -7.52 7.28
C ASP A 200 7.41 -7.72 8.62
N GLU A 201 7.31 -8.92 9.20
CA GLU A 201 8.06 -9.37 10.38
C GLU A 201 7.76 -8.60 11.68
N TYR A 202 6.49 -8.25 11.89
CA TYR A 202 5.98 -7.81 13.19
C TYR A 202 4.90 -8.79 13.72
N PRO A 203 4.96 -9.18 15.02
CA PRO A 203 4.26 -10.39 15.50
C PRO A 203 2.78 -10.23 15.84
N GLY A 204 2.27 -9.01 15.97
CA GLY A 204 0.91 -8.79 16.52
C GLY A 204 0.74 -9.31 17.95
N CYS A 205 -0.49 -9.69 18.32
CA CYS A 205 -0.79 -10.27 19.62
C CYS A 205 -0.45 -11.77 19.64
N PRO A 206 0.31 -12.26 20.64
CA PRO A 206 0.69 -13.68 20.71
C PRO A 206 -0.50 -14.64 20.59
N THR A 207 -0.38 -15.65 19.72
CA THR A 207 -1.39 -16.70 19.50
C THR A 207 -2.73 -16.24 18.89
N ILE A 208 -2.85 -14.97 18.53
CA ILE A 208 -4.05 -14.41 17.90
C ILE A 208 -3.78 -14.29 16.40
N GLY A 209 -4.13 -15.32 15.63
CA GLY A 209 -4.12 -15.25 14.17
C GLY A 209 -5.38 -14.56 13.61
N PRO A 210 -5.47 -14.36 12.27
CA PRO A 210 -6.56 -13.63 11.62
C PRO A 210 -7.97 -14.12 11.99
N LYS A 211 -8.17 -15.44 12.13
CA LYS A 211 -9.48 -16.00 12.51
C LYS A 211 -9.91 -15.60 13.93
N ARG A 212 -8.97 -15.62 14.89
CA ARG A 212 -9.25 -15.23 16.28
C ARG A 212 -9.40 -13.72 16.40
N GLY A 213 -8.54 -12.96 15.73
CA GLY A 213 -8.63 -11.50 15.64
C GLY A 213 -9.99 -11.05 15.10
N LEU A 214 -10.45 -11.64 13.99
CA LEU A 214 -11.75 -11.31 13.40
C LEU A 214 -12.92 -11.58 14.36
N LYS A 215 -12.84 -12.66 15.15
CA LYS A 215 -13.83 -12.95 16.17
C LYS A 215 -13.85 -11.86 17.25
N ILE A 216 -12.68 -11.44 17.74
CA ILE A 216 -12.55 -10.37 18.74
C ILE A 216 -13.16 -9.06 18.23
N ILE A 217 -12.83 -8.66 16.98
CA ILE A 217 -13.38 -7.45 16.36
C ILE A 217 -14.91 -7.53 16.24
N LYS A 218 -15.45 -8.65 15.76
CA LYS A 218 -16.90 -8.86 15.65
C LYS A 218 -17.60 -8.82 17.02
N ASP A 219 -17.02 -9.45 18.02
CA ASP A 219 -17.56 -9.47 19.38
C ASP A 219 -17.52 -8.05 20.00
N ALA A 220 -16.45 -7.29 19.79
CA ALA A 220 -16.34 -5.90 20.25
C ALA A 220 -17.44 -5.01 19.64
N LEU A 221 -17.58 -5.04 18.31
CA LEU A 221 -18.62 -4.27 17.60
C LEU A 221 -20.03 -4.65 18.06
N LYS A 222 -20.32 -5.95 18.19
CA LYS A 222 -21.62 -6.43 18.67
C LYS A 222 -21.98 -5.91 20.06
N ASN A 223 -20.97 -5.73 20.92
CA ASN A 223 -21.16 -5.28 22.29
C ASN A 223 -20.89 -3.78 22.48
N ASN A 224 -20.74 -3.01 21.39
CA ASN A 224 -20.39 -1.58 21.42
C ASN A 224 -19.12 -1.26 22.24
N VAL A 225 -18.15 -2.17 22.23
CA VAL A 225 -16.83 -1.94 22.84
C VAL A 225 -15.94 -1.25 21.80
N PRO A 226 -15.30 -0.12 22.13
CA PRO A 226 -14.33 0.52 21.24
C PRO A 226 -13.25 -0.48 20.78
N LEU A 227 -12.96 -0.51 19.48
CA LEU A 227 -12.05 -1.52 18.91
C LEU A 227 -10.66 -1.48 19.56
N TRP A 228 -10.10 -0.28 19.78
CA TRP A 228 -8.82 -0.15 20.48
C TRP A 228 -8.84 -0.74 21.89
N GLU A 229 -9.92 -0.53 22.65
CA GLU A 229 -10.06 -1.12 24.00
C GLU A 229 -10.07 -2.65 23.94
N ALA A 230 -10.76 -3.23 22.96
CA ALA A 230 -10.76 -4.68 22.74
C ALA A 230 -9.37 -5.20 22.33
N VAL A 231 -8.63 -4.45 21.50
CA VAL A 231 -7.25 -4.77 21.14
C VAL A 231 -6.35 -4.77 22.38
N VAL A 232 -6.33 -3.68 23.15
CA VAL A 232 -5.50 -3.57 24.36
C VAL A 232 -5.78 -4.70 25.35
N LYS A 233 -7.06 -4.96 25.67
CA LYS A 233 -7.44 -6.09 26.55
C LYS A 233 -6.96 -7.43 26.03
N THR A 234 -6.96 -7.63 24.71
CA THR A 234 -6.47 -8.87 24.10
C THR A 234 -4.97 -9.00 24.32
N PHE A 235 -4.18 -7.96 24.08
CA PHE A 235 -2.73 -7.96 24.34
C PHE A 235 -2.42 -8.19 25.83
N GLU A 236 -3.16 -7.53 26.73
CA GLU A 236 -3.00 -7.70 28.19
C GLU A 236 -3.24 -9.15 28.62
N SER A 237 -4.27 -9.81 28.07
CA SER A 237 -4.54 -11.23 28.34
C SER A 237 -3.43 -12.18 27.86
N HIS A 238 -2.52 -11.69 27.01
CA HIS A 238 -1.35 -12.41 26.51
C HIS A 238 -0.02 -11.86 27.06
N ASN A 239 -0.07 -11.16 28.20
CA ASN A 239 1.10 -10.58 28.89
C ASN A 239 1.88 -9.61 28.00
N ARG A 240 1.17 -8.74 27.29
CA ARG A 240 1.71 -7.58 26.55
C ARG A 240 0.96 -6.34 26.99
N ASP A 241 1.68 -5.24 27.22
CA ASP A 241 1.08 -3.98 27.64
C ASP A 241 0.55 -3.18 26.43
N GLU A 242 -0.17 -2.10 26.72
CA GLU A 242 -0.69 -1.19 25.69
C GLU A 242 0.43 -0.57 24.83
N ARG A 243 1.64 -0.38 25.40
CA ARG A 243 2.79 0.14 24.63
C ARG A 243 3.18 -0.80 23.51
N PHE A 244 3.25 -2.10 23.80
CA PHE A 244 3.50 -3.11 22.79
C PHE A 244 2.38 -3.16 21.75
N ALA A 245 1.12 -3.11 22.19
CA ALA A 245 -0.02 -3.04 21.27
C ALA A 245 0.08 -1.83 20.32
N LEU A 246 0.47 -0.66 20.84
CA LEU A 246 0.62 0.58 20.05
C LEU A 246 1.77 0.47 19.05
N GLN A 247 2.88 -0.19 19.39
CA GLN A 247 3.96 -0.45 18.44
C GLN A 247 3.48 -1.32 17.28
N MET A 248 2.71 -2.38 17.56
CA MET A 248 2.15 -3.26 16.52
C MET A 248 1.16 -2.50 15.63
N ALA A 249 0.30 -1.68 16.24
CA ALA A 249 -0.64 -0.83 15.53
C ALA A 249 0.10 0.13 14.57
N ARG A 250 1.14 0.80 15.04
CA ARG A 250 1.93 1.72 14.18
C ARG A 250 2.75 1.03 13.10
N CYS A 251 3.08 -0.25 13.25
CA CYS A 251 3.66 -1.04 12.15
C CYS A 251 2.60 -1.39 11.10
N ALA A 252 1.39 -1.74 11.55
CA ALA A 252 0.28 -2.15 10.69
C ALA A 252 -0.43 -0.98 9.98
N TYR A 253 -0.35 0.23 10.53
CA TYR A 253 -1.07 1.39 10.01
C TYR A 253 -0.39 1.93 8.75
N ILE A 254 -1.14 2.03 7.65
CA ILE A 254 -0.75 2.77 6.44
C ILE A 254 -1.19 4.22 6.63
N LEU A 255 -0.27 5.17 6.44
CA LEU A 255 -0.54 6.59 6.66
C LEU A 255 -1.64 7.10 5.72
N GLN A 256 -2.48 8.00 6.24
CA GLN A 256 -3.59 8.62 5.50
C GLN A 256 -3.35 10.14 5.38
N PRO A 257 -4.18 10.91 4.66
CA PRO A 257 -3.91 12.32 4.35
C PRO A 257 -3.57 13.20 5.56
N ASP A 258 -4.19 12.94 6.72
CA ASP A 258 -4.02 13.72 7.95
C ASP A 258 -2.82 13.26 8.81
N ASP A 259 -2.04 12.29 8.33
CA ASP A 259 -0.87 11.74 9.03
C ASP A 259 0.46 12.18 8.41
N PHE A 260 0.42 12.96 7.33
CA PHE A 260 1.61 13.45 6.66
C PHE A 260 1.44 14.91 6.25
N ASP A 261 2.27 15.77 6.83
CA ASP A 261 2.38 17.16 6.42
C ASP A 261 3.26 17.24 5.16
N LYS A 262 2.63 17.47 4.01
CA LYS A 262 3.30 17.56 2.70
C LYS A 262 4.22 18.79 2.57
N GLU A 263 3.99 19.85 3.35
CA GLU A 263 4.84 21.04 3.31
C GLU A 263 6.10 20.86 4.16
N LEU A 264 5.95 20.23 5.33
CA LEU A 264 7.05 19.99 6.26
C LEU A 264 7.77 18.66 6.05
N GLY A 265 7.19 17.74 5.26
CA GLY A 265 7.68 16.38 5.07
C GLY A 265 7.68 15.57 6.38
N SER A 266 6.72 15.84 7.27
CA SER A 266 6.71 15.29 8.63
C SER A 266 5.59 14.26 8.83
N ILE A 267 5.93 13.18 9.53
CA ILE A 267 5.04 12.04 9.78
C ILE A 267 4.42 12.16 11.17
N GLU A 268 3.09 12.07 11.24
CA GLU A 268 2.36 11.85 12.47
C GLU A 268 2.02 10.37 12.63
N LEU A 269 2.61 9.72 13.63
CA LEU A 269 2.32 8.31 13.88
C LEU A 269 0.92 8.12 14.44
N TRP A 270 0.22 7.08 13.96
CA TRP A 270 -1.11 6.72 14.41
C TRP A 270 -1.24 6.68 15.94
N SER A 271 -2.39 7.13 16.42
CA SER A 271 -2.79 7.08 17.81
C SER A 271 -4.30 6.82 17.95
N PRO A 272 -4.74 6.11 19.01
CA PRO A 272 -6.12 5.65 19.17
C PRO A 272 -7.17 6.76 19.35
N ARG A 273 -6.76 8.03 19.45
CA ARG A 273 -7.69 9.17 19.52
C ARG A 273 -8.12 9.67 18.15
N LYS A 274 -7.39 9.33 17.08
CA LYS A 274 -7.71 9.74 15.70
C LYS A 274 -8.89 8.95 15.10
N ASP A 275 -9.23 7.77 15.63
CA ASP A 275 -10.31 6.91 15.11
C ASP A 275 -11.74 7.35 15.52
N LYS A 276 -11.93 8.61 15.93
CA LYS A 276 -13.28 9.14 16.04
C LYS A 276 -13.78 9.42 14.63
N GLY A 277 -14.57 8.49 14.11
CA GLY A 277 -15.48 8.77 13.01
C GLY A 277 -16.40 9.92 13.43
N GLU A 278 -16.02 11.13 13.02
CA GLU A 278 -16.93 12.21 12.67
C GLU A 278 -17.01 12.29 11.14
#